data_AF-A0A1J5QQB2-F1
#
_entry.id   AF-A0A1J5QQB2-F1
#
_cell.length_a   1.000
_cell.length_b   1.000
_cell.length_c   1.000
_cell.angle_alpha   90.00
_cell.angle_beta   90.00
_cell.angle_gamma   90.00
#
_symmetry.space_group_name_H-M   'P 1'
#
loop_
_entity.id
_entity.type
_entity.pdbx_description
1 polymer ?
#
loop_
_entity_poly.entity_id
_entity_poly.type
_entity_poly.pdbx_seq_one_letter_code
_entity_poly.pdbx_strand_id
1 'polypeptide(L)'
;MQSSNLPNERRAGDHDRLLQWIDEAGIRAKGIVEIAQARHRDVDQARDGFDELAREAREHQSRLAQIQEAMRQVDTVLQSIRGIAEKTNLLALNAAIEAARAGSAGAGFAVVADEVRRLAGSVTHTVQSAGPIVDGIQVSVTDAAQAYERFSAMVDRRVAEMGGILDGLASIQERVDANRELFGRIAGGVREVAGAP
;
A
#
# COMPACT_ATOMS: atom_id res chain seq x y z
N MET A 1 -34.98 12.93 -77.04
CA MET A 1 -35.72 13.32 -75.82
C MET A 1 -35.03 12.71 -74.62
N GLN A 2 -33.96 13.37 -74.17
CA GLN A 2 -33.30 13.08 -72.89
C GLN A 2 -34.00 13.93 -71.83
N SER A 3 -35.03 13.37 -71.19
CA SER A 3 -35.52 13.94 -69.94
C SER A 3 -34.55 13.51 -68.84
N SER A 4 -33.73 14.47 -68.43
CA SER A 4 -32.79 14.45 -67.33
C SER A 4 -33.34 13.74 -66.09
N ASN A 5 -32.76 12.58 -65.77
CA ASN A 5 -32.99 11.82 -64.52
C ASN A 5 -32.05 12.28 -63.38
N LEU A 6 -31.42 13.45 -63.55
CA LEU A 6 -30.46 14.04 -62.59
C LEU A 6 -30.95 14.12 -61.13
N PRO A 7 -32.26 14.32 -60.82
CA PRO A 7 -32.72 14.32 -59.43
C PRO A 7 -32.65 12.93 -58.77
N ASN A 8 -32.90 11.85 -59.53
CA ASN A 8 -32.97 10.50 -58.98
C ASN A 8 -31.57 9.89 -58.82
N GLU A 9 -30.67 10.15 -59.77
CA GLU A 9 -29.25 9.76 -59.67
C GLU A 9 -28.51 10.50 -58.55
N ARG A 10 -28.82 11.78 -58.31
CA ARG A 10 -28.27 12.53 -57.16
C ARG A 10 -28.78 12.00 -55.82
N ARG A 11 -30.07 11.66 -55.72
CA ARG A 11 -30.66 11.08 -54.49
C ARG A 11 -30.06 9.71 -54.15
N ALA A 12 -29.87 8.84 -55.14
CA ALA A 12 -29.21 7.56 -54.94
C ALA A 12 -27.76 7.74 -54.42
N GLY A 13 -27.00 8.66 -55.02
CA GLY A 13 -25.64 8.99 -54.57
C GLY A 13 -25.57 9.58 -53.15
N ASP A 14 -26.57 10.37 -52.74
CA ASP A 14 -26.65 10.92 -51.38
C ASP A 14 -26.98 9.82 -50.35
N HIS A 15 -27.84 8.85 -50.68
CA HIS A 15 -28.14 7.70 -49.81
C HIS A 15 -26.92 6.78 -49.62
N ASP A 16 -26.16 6.51 -50.68
CA ASP A 16 -24.94 5.69 -50.60
C ASP A 16 -23.87 6.34 -49.70
N ARG A 17 -23.73 7.68 -49.77
CA ARG A 17 -22.83 8.42 -48.87
C ARG A 17 -23.28 8.35 -47.41
N LEU A 18 -24.58 8.42 -47.14
CA LEU A 18 -25.11 8.27 -45.77
C LEU A 18 -24.84 6.87 -45.22
N LEU A 19 -25.03 5.82 -46.03
CA LEU A 19 -24.70 4.45 -45.64
C LEU A 19 -23.20 4.28 -45.37
N GLN A 20 -22.34 4.92 -46.17
CA GLN A 20 -20.90 4.92 -45.94
C GLN A 20 -20.49 5.58 -44.61
N TRP A 21 -21.09 6.73 -44.26
CA TRP A 21 -20.85 7.38 -42.97
C TRP A 21 -21.34 6.54 -41.78
N ILE A 22 -22.46 5.82 -41.95
CA ILE A 22 -22.97 4.92 -40.91
C ILE A 22 -22.02 3.74 -40.71
N ASP A 23 -21.49 3.17 -41.78
CA ASP A 23 -20.49 2.10 -41.69
C ASP A 23 -19.19 2.58 -41.01
N GLU A 24 -18.70 3.76 -41.39
CA GLU A 24 -17.53 4.38 -40.74
C GLU A 24 -17.78 4.64 -39.25
N ALA A 25 -18.98 5.12 -38.89
CA ALA A 25 -19.38 5.30 -37.50
C ALA A 25 -19.44 3.97 -36.73
N GLY A 26 -19.91 2.89 -37.36
CA GLY A 26 -19.91 1.53 -36.81
C GLY A 26 -18.49 0.99 -36.55
N ILE A 27 -17.56 1.22 -37.47
CA ILE A 27 -16.14 0.86 -37.31
C ILE A 27 -15.53 1.64 -36.14
N ARG A 28 -15.76 2.96 -36.07
CA ARG A 28 -15.28 3.81 -34.95
C ARG A 28 -15.85 3.35 -33.61
N ALA A 29 -17.15 3.03 -33.55
CA ALA A 29 -17.81 2.48 -32.37
C ALA A 29 -17.15 1.16 -31.92
N LYS A 30 -16.79 0.28 -32.85
CA LYS A 30 -16.03 -0.94 -32.55
C LYS A 30 -14.66 -0.66 -31.94
N GLY A 31 -13.90 0.30 -32.49
CA GLY A 31 -12.62 0.71 -31.92
C GLY A 31 -12.75 1.23 -30.48
N ILE A 32 -13.84 1.95 -30.16
CA ILE A 32 -14.08 2.44 -28.78
C ILE A 32 -14.30 1.27 -27.82
N VAL A 33 -15.07 0.24 -28.20
CA VAL A 33 -15.28 -0.94 -27.33
C VAL A 33 -13.96 -1.68 -27.08
N GLU A 34 -13.16 -1.89 -28.12
CA GLU A 34 -11.86 -2.56 -27.99
C GLU A 34 -10.93 -1.80 -27.04
N ILE A 35 -10.88 -0.47 -27.14
CA ILE A 35 -10.12 0.37 -26.21
C ILE A 35 -10.69 0.27 -24.79
N ALA A 36 -12.01 0.35 -24.62
CA ALA A 36 -12.64 0.28 -23.31
C ALA A 36 -12.38 -1.08 -22.62
N GLN A 37 -12.43 -2.19 -23.37
CA GLN A 37 -12.10 -3.53 -22.87
C GLN A 37 -10.61 -3.68 -22.52
N ALA A 38 -9.72 -3.10 -23.32
CA ALA A 38 -8.29 -3.06 -22.97
C ALA A 38 -8.07 -2.29 -21.66
N ARG A 39 -8.71 -1.11 -21.51
CA ARG A 39 -8.62 -0.31 -20.29
C ARG A 39 -9.24 -0.98 -19.07
N HIS A 40 -10.32 -1.73 -19.25
CA HIS A 40 -10.92 -2.51 -18.17
C HIS A 40 -9.91 -3.52 -17.62
N ARG A 41 -9.21 -4.25 -18.50
CA ARG A 41 -8.15 -5.19 -18.11
C ARG A 41 -6.97 -4.49 -17.43
N ASP A 42 -6.54 -3.33 -17.93
CA ASP A 42 -5.47 -2.54 -17.30
C ASP A 42 -5.85 -2.15 -15.85
N VAL A 43 -7.11 -1.76 -15.63
CA VAL A 43 -7.63 -1.34 -14.31
C VAL A 43 -7.78 -2.53 -13.37
N ASP A 44 -8.30 -3.67 -13.85
CA ASP A 44 -8.38 -4.89 -13.06
C ASP A 44 -7.00 -5.36 -12.59
N GLN A 45 -6.02 -5.38 -13.50
CA GLN A 45 -4.64 -5.74 -13.15
C GLN A 45 -4.04 -4.78 -12.11
N ALA A 46 -4.32 -3.48 -12.26
CA ALA A 46 -3.84 -2.48 -11.32
C ALA A 46 -4.53 -2.64 -9.94
N ARG A 47 -5.81 -3.02 -9.92
CA ARG A 47 -6.55 -3.33 -8.68
C ARG A 47 -5.96 -4.53 -7.95
N ASP A 48 -5.66 -5.62 -8.66
CA ASP A 48 -5.00 -6.79 -8.07
C ASP A 48 -3.66 -6.40 -7.41
N GLY A 49 -2.88 -5.53 -8.08
CA GLY A 49 -1.65 -5.01 -7.52
C GLY A 49 -1.86 -4.17 -6.24
N PHE A 50 -2.92 -3.36 -6.18
CA PHE A 50 -3.25 -2.61 -4.96
C PHE A 50 -3.74 -3.51 -3.82
N ASP A 51 -4.51 -4.56 -4.13
CA ASP A 51 -4.95 -5.54 -3.13
C ASP A 51 -3.76 -6.30 -2.53
N GLU A 52 -2.73 -6.60 -3.35
CA GLU A 52 -1.46 -7.14 -2.87
C GLU A 52 -0.73 -6.15 -1.96
N LEU A 53 -0.59 -4.88 -2.37
CA LEU A 53 0.02 -3.84 -1.53
C LEU A 53 -0.72 -3.66 -0.19
N ALA A 54 -2.05 -3.76 -0.17
CA ALA A 54 -2.85 -3.71 1.06
C ALA A 54 -2.58 -4.91 1.98
N ARG A 55 -2.31 -6.09 1.41
CA ARG A 55 -1.91 -7.28 2.18
C ARG A 55 -0.52 -7.12 2.77
N GLU A 56 0.45 -6.65 1.99
CA GLU A 56 1.82 -6.41 2.45
C GLU A 56 1.87 -5.35 3.55
N ALA A 57 1.12 -4.25 3.40
CA ALA A 57 1.03 -3.21 4.42
C ALA A 57 0.55 -3.76 5.78
N ARG A 58 -0.50 -4.59 5.77
CA ARG A 58 -1.03 -5.24 6.99
C ARG A 58 -0.02 -6.19 7.61
N GLU A 59 0.72 -6.94 6.79
CA GLU A 59 1.78 -7.82 7.26
C GLU A 59 2.91 -7.01 7.93
N HIS A 60 3.34 -5.91 7.30
CA HIS A 60 4.35 -5.02 7.87
C HIS A 60 3.90 -4.38 9.19
N GLN A 61 2.64 -3.95 9.30
CA GLN A 61 2.07 -3.46 10.56
C GLN A 61 2.11 -4.53 11.66
N SER A 62 1.78 -5.79 11.33
CA SER A 62 1.88 -6.89 12.28
C SER A 62 3.32 -7.14 12.74
N ARG A 63 4.30 -7.07 11.83
CA ARG A 63 5.72 -7.22 12.18
C ARG A 63 6.22 -6.08 13.06
N LEU A 64 5.79 -4.84 12.79
CA LEU A 64 6.11 -3.69 13.63
C LEU A 64 5.55 -3.84 15.06
N ALA A 65 4.32 -4.33 15.19
CA ALA A 65 3.74 -4.63 16.51
C ALA A 65 4.55 -5.69 17.28
N GLN A 66 5.05 -6.73 16.59
CA GLN A 66 5.93 -7.74 17.21
C GLN A 66 7.26 -7.13 17.66
N ILE A 67 7.87 -6.24 16.86
CA ILE A 67 9.09 -5.54 17.24
C ILE A 67 8.83 -4.65 18.46
N GLN A 68 7.70 -3.93 18.49
CA GLN A 68 7.33 -3.10 19.63
C GLN A 68 7.23 -3.91 20.91
N GLU A 69 6.59 -5.08 20.87
CA GLU A 69 6.51 -5.99 22.03
C GLU A 69 7.89 -6.52 22.45
N ALA A 70 8.72 -6.93 21.48
CA ALA A 70 10.09 -7.36 21.76
C ALA A 70 10.91 -6.24 22.44
N MET A 71 10.69 -4.97 22.06
CA MET A 71 11.35 -3.83 22.72
C MET A 71 10.89 -3.61 24.15
N ARG A 72 9.63 -3.87 24.49
CA ARG A 72 9.16 -3.85 25.89
C ARG A 72 9.81 -4.96 26.73
N GLN A 73 10.01 -6.13 26.13
CA GLN A 73 10.70 -7.24 26.79
C GLN A 73 12.18 -6.92 27.02
N VAL A 74 12.86 -6.31 26.04
CA VAL A 74 14.24 -5.85 26.20
C VAL A 74 14.35 -4.82 27.33
N ASP A 75 13.45 -3.84 27.40
CA ASP A 75 13.43 -2.87 28.50
C ASP A 75 13.28 -3.57 29.87
N THR A 76 12.36 -4.53 29.96
CA THR A 76 12.17 -5.34 31.19
C THR A 76 13.44 -6.09 31.59
N VAL A 77 14.15 -6.69 30.63
CA VAL A 77 15.43 -7.38 30.87
C VAL A 77 16.50 -6.39 31.35
N LEU A 78 16.60 -5.21 30.72
CA LEU A 78 17.54 -4.17 31.11
C LEU A 78 17.27 -3.68 32.54
N GLN A 79 16.02 -3.48 32.93
CA GLN A 79 15.66 -3.14 34.32
C GLN A 79 16.06 -4.23 35.30
N SER A 80 15.86 -5.50 34.94
CA SER A 80 16.29 -6.64 35.76
C SER A 80 17.82 -6.68 35.93
N ILE A 81 18.58 -6.45 34.86
CA ILE A 81 20.05 -6.41 34.90
C ILE A 81 20.52 -5.26 35.78
N ARG A 82 19.92 -4.06 35.66
CA ARG A 82 20.21 -2.92 36.54
C ARG A 82 19.97 -3.29 38.00
N GLY A 83 18.83 -3.90 38.32
CA GLY A 83 18.53 -4.34 39.69
C GLY A 83 19.51 -5.40 40.22
N ILE A 84 19.99 -6.31 39.39
CA ILE A 84 21.04 -7.28 39.75
C ILE A 84 22.36 -6.58 40.01
N ALA A 85 22.74 -5.62 39.17
CA ALA A 85 23.97 -4.85 39.31
C ALA A 85 23.95 -4.02 40.61
N GLU A 86 22.84 -3.35 40.92
CA GLU A 86 22.67 -2.59 42.16
C GLU A 86 22.76 -3.48 43.41
N LYS A 87 22.12 -4.66 43.40
CA LYS A 87 22.23 -5.64 44.50
C LYS A 87 23.65 -6.16 44.65
N THR A 88 24.31 -6.48 43.54
CA THR A 88 25.71 -6.92 43.54
C THR A 88 26.64 -5.84 44.10
N ASN A 89 26.40 -4.58 43.73
CA ASN A 89 27.15 -3.43 44.25
C ASN A 89 26.96 -3.27 45.77
N LEU A 90 25.73 -3.45 46.28
CA LEU A 90 25.46 -3.41 47.72
C LEU A 90 26.09 -4.60 48.46
N LEU A 91 26.06 -5.81 47.89
CA LEU A 91 26.73 -6.98 48.47
C LEU A 91 28.24 -6.78 48.53
N ALA A 92 28.84 -6.25 47.47
CA ALA A 92 30.26 -5.92 47.43
C ALA A 92 30.65 -4.85 48.46
N LEU A 93 29.80 -3.83 48.65
CA LEU A 93 30.00 -2.83 49.69
C LEU A 93 29.99 -3.45 51.09
N ASN A 94 29.04 -4.33 51.39
CA ASN A 94 28.98 -5.03 52.68
C ASN A 94 30.22 -5.91 52.90
N ALA A 95 30.68 -6.61 51.86
CA ALA A 95 31.90 -7.41 51.92
C ALA A 95 33.16 -6.56 52.15
N ALA A 96 33.26 -5.38 51.53
CA ALA A 96 34.36 -4.44 51.75
C ALA A 96 34.39 -3.92 53.20
N ILE A 97 33.21 -3.62 53.79
CA ILE A 97 33.09 -3.20 55.19
C ILE A 97 33.56 -4.32 56.13
N GLU A 98 33.13 -5.56 55.91
CA GLU A 98 33.51 -6.69 56.77
C GLU A 98 35.00 -7.05 56.60
N ALA A 99 35.54 -6.95 55.39
CA ALA A 99 36.96 -7.12 55.13
C ALA A 99 37.81 -6.08 55.87
N ALA A 100 37.39 -4.81 55.89
CA ALA A 100 38.04 -3.76 56.66
C ALA A 100 38.00 -4.05 58.17
N ARG A 101 36.87 -4.60 58.66
CA ARG A 101 36.69 -4.98 60.07
C ARG A 101 37.59 -6.12 60.51
N ALA A 102 37.89 -7.07 59.61
CA ALA A 102 38.82 -8.18 59.85
C ALA A 102 40.30 -7.76 59.83
N GLY A 103 40.61 -6.50 59.50
CA GLY A 103 41.97 -5.97 59.49
C GLY A 103 42.89 -6.72 58.51
N SER A 104 44.05 -7.16 58.98
CA SER A 104 45.04 -7.86 58.12
C SER A 104 44.52 -9.17 57.54
N ALA A 105 43.63 -9.88 58.25
CA ALA A 105 43.03 -11.13 57.77
C ALA A 105 42.05 -10.91 56.59
N GLY A 106 41.50 -9.70 56.45
CA GLY A 106 40.54 -9.34 55.40
C GLY A 106 41.15 -8.71 54.15
N ALA A 107 42.47 -8.46 54.11
CA ALA A 107 43.10 -7.68 53.03
C ALA A 107 42.86 -8.26 51.62
N GLY A 108 42.92 -9.60 51.47
CA GLY A 108 42.61 -10.25 50.19
C GLY A 108 41.13 -10.15 49.79
N PHE A 109 40.22 -10.22 50.76
CA PHE A 109 38.78 -10.07 50.52
C PHE A 109 38.41 -8.63 50.14
N ALA A 110 39.10 -7.63 50.69
CA ALA A 110 38.88 -6.23 50.33
C ALA A 110 39.14 -5.97 48.84
N VAL A 111 40.23 -6.53 48.30
CA VAL A 111 40.57 -6.40 46.86
C VAL A 111 39.49 -7.01 45.97
N VAL A 112 38.98 -8.20 46.33
CA VAL A 112 37.91 -8.86 45.58
C VAL A 112 36.61 -8.06 45.66
N ALA A 113 36.27 -7.53 46.84
CA ALA A 113 35.07 -6.74 47.04
C ALA A 113 35.07 -5.46 46.19
N ASP A 114 36.20 -4.75 46.12
CA ASP A 114 36.33 -3.54 45.29
C ASP A 114 36.21 -3.86 43.79
N GLU A 115 36.80 -4.97 43.33
CA GLU A 115 36.70 -5.40 41.93
C GLU A 115 35.26 -5.79 41.54
N VAL A 116 34.55 -6.51 42.41
CA VAL A 116 33.11 -6.81 42.22
C VAL A 116 32.29 -5.52 42.17
N ARG A 117 32.60 -4.54 43.02
CA ARG A 117 31.92 -3.24 43.03
C ARG A 117 32.14 -2.48 41.73
N ARG A 118 33.37 -2.47 41.22
CA ARG A 118 33.73 -1.85 39.93
C ARG A 118 33.00 -2.52 38.77
N LEU A 119 32.95 -3.85 38.74
CA LEU A 119 32.21 -4.62 37.73
C LEU A 119 30.71 -4.30 37.77
N ALA A 120 30.10 -4.29 38.95
CA ALA A 120 28.69 -3.94 39.12
C ALA A 120 28.39 -2.52 38.62
N GLY A 121 29.24 -1.54 38.94
CA GLY A 121 29.13 -0.18 38.41
C GLY A 121 29.24 -0.11 36.89
N SER A 122 30.16 -0.88 36.29
CA SER A 122 30.30 -0.97 34.82
C SER A 122 29.04 -1.54 34.16
N VAL A 123 28.42 -2.57 34.76
CA VAL A 123 27.17 -3.15 34.26
C VAL A 123 26.04 -2.12 34.29
N THR A 124 25.89 -1.37 35.39
CA THR A 124 24.89 -0.30 35.50
C THR A 124 25.08 0.76 34.43
N HIS A 125 26.32 1.19 34.18
CA HIS A 125 26.64 2.15 33.13
C HIS A 125 26.28 1.61 31.73
N THR A 126 26.63 0.35 31.43
CA THR A 126 26.28 -0.27 30.14
C THR A 126 24.77 -0.32 29.93
N VAL A 127 24.00 -0.68 30.95
CA VAL A 127 22.53 -0.68 30.88
C VAL A 127 21.97 0.73 30.68
N GLN A 128 22.54 1.75 31.33
CA GLN A 128 22.16 3.15 31.12
C GLN A 128 22.41 3.60 29.67
N SER A 129 23.55 3.23 29.09
CA SER A 129 23.88 3.54 27.69
C SER A 129 23.00 2.81 26.68
N ALA A 130 22.40 1.67 27.04
CA ALA A 130 21.47 0.94 26.18
C ALA A 130 20.08 1.60 26.07
N GLY A 131 19.65 2.35 27.10
CA GLY A 131 18.33 3.00 27.15
C GLY A 131 18.02 3.87 25.92
N PRO A 132 18.87 4.85 25.58
CA PRO A 132 18.65 5.70 24.39
C PRO A 132 18.55 4.94 23.07
N ILE A 133 19.23 3.77 22.97
CA ILE A 133 19.17 2.92 21.77
C ILE A 133 17.80 2.26 21.68
N VAL A 134 17.30 1.70 22.78
CA VAL A 134 15.96 1.10 22.85
C VAL A 134 14.88 2.13 22.57
N ASP A 135 14.98 3.32 23.17
CA ASP A 135 14.04 4.42 22.94
C ASP A 135 14.02 4.85 21.47
N GLY A 136 15.20 4.97 20.85
CA GLY A 136 15.32 5.30 19.43
C GLY A 136 14.67 4.27 18.50
N ILE A 137 14.79 2.98 18.84
CA ILE A 137 14.11 1.91 18.10
C ILE A 137 12.59 2.01 18.29
N GLN A 138 12.09 2.26 19.50
CA GLN A 138 10.65 2.40 19.75
C GLN A 138 10.03 3.57 18.97
N VAL A 139 10.72 4.72 18.91
CA VAL A 139 10.30 5.87 18.10
C VAL A 139 10.26 5.49 16.62
N SER A 140 11.32 4.86 16.11
CA SER A 140 11.41 4.44 14.70
C SER A 140 10.30 3.46 14.32
N VAL A 141 9.96 2.52 15.20
CA VAL A 141 8.86 1.56 15.00
C VAL A 141 7.51 2.26 14.99
N THR A 142 7.31 3.24 15.87
CA THR A 142 6.07 4.04 15.93
C THR A 142 5.90 4.87 14.65
N ASP A 143 6.96 5.53 14.20
CA ASP A 143 6.94 6.32 12.96
C ASP A 143 6.66 5.44 11.73
N ALA A 144 7.28 4.25 11.68
CA ALA A 144 7.01 3.27 10.64
C ALA A 144 5.55 2.80 10.66
N ALA A 145 4.97 2.56 11.84
CA ALA A 145 3.57 2.13 11.97
C ALA A 145 2.61 3.21 11.43
N GLN A 146 2.84 4.47 11.78
CA GLN A 146 2.05 5.61 11.25
C GLN A 146 2.23 5.78 9.73
N ALA A 147 3.44 5.55 9.21
CA ALA A 147 3.69 5.57 7.78
C ALA A 147 2.88 4.49 7.06
N TYR A 148 2.81 3.28 7.60
CA TYR A 148 1.99 2.21 7.04
C TYR A 148 0.48 2.45 7.17
N GLU A 149 0.00 3.10 8.24
CA GLU A 149 -1.41 3.51 8.33
C GLU A 149 -1.79 4.50 7.21
N ARG A 150 -0.93 5.51 6.97
CA ARG A 150 -1.12 6.46 5.86
C ARG A 150 -1.05 5.75 4.50
N PHE A 151 -0.14 4.78 4.35
CA PHE A 151 -0.01 3.98 3.14
C PHE A 151 -1.27 3.15 2.87
N SER A 152 -1.80 2.44 3.87
CA SER A 152 -3.05 1.68 3.75
C SER A 152 -4.21 2.57 3.33
N ALA A 153 -4.38 3.73 3.96
CA ALA A 153 -5.43 4.68 3.58
C ALA A 153 -5.28 5.21 2.15
N MET A 154 -4.04 5.36 1.65
CA MET A 154 -3.77 5.72 0.26
C MET A 154 -4.14 4.58 -0.68
N VAL A 155 -3.80 3.33 -0.35
CA VAL A 155 -4.15 2.14 -1.14
C VAL A 155 -5.68 2.00 -1.26
N ASP A 156 -6.40 2.10 -0.14
CA ASP A 156 -7.88 2.02 -0.12
C ASP A 156 -8.52 3.06 -1.04
N ARG A 157 -7.98 4.29 -1.04
CA ARG A 157 -8.45 5.36 -1.94
C ARG A 157 -8.20 5.03 -3.41
N ARG A 158 -7.04 4.45 -3.74
CA ARG A 158 -6.73 4.04 -5.12
C ARG A 158 -7.64 2.91 -5.60
N VAL A 159 -7.95 1.95 -4.75
CA VAL A 159 -8.92 0.89 -5.07
C VAL A 159 -10.32 1.48 -5.32
N ALA A 160 -10.75 2.46 -4.52
CA ALA A 160 -12.03 3.15 -4.73
C ALA A 160 -12.06 3.95 -6.04
N GLU A 161 -10.98 4.66 -6.38
CA GLU A 161 -10.85 5.39 -7.66
C GLU A 161 -10.95 4.43 -8.86
N MET A 162 -10.35 3.24 -8.77
CA MET A 162 -10.46 2.22 -9.81
C MET A 162 -11.89 1.73 -10.01
N GLY A 163 -12.65 1.54 -8.93
CA GLY A 163 -14.07 1.22 -9.02
C GLY A 163 -14.84 2.25 -9.87
N GLY A 164 -14.60 3.54 -9.63
CA GLY A 164 -15.22 4.61 -10.43
C GLY A 164 -14.78 4.61 -11.91
N ILE A 165 -13.54 4.22 -12.21
CA ILE A 165 -13.08 4.07 -13.60
C ILE A 165 -13.81 2.90 -14.28
N LEU A 166 -13.96 1.77 -13.60
CA LEU A 166 -14.67 0.60 -14.13
C LEU A 166 -16.14 0.93 -14.43
N ASP A 167 -16.82 1.65 -13.54
CA ASP A 167 -18.19 2.13 -13.76
C ASP A 167 -18.27 3.04 -15.01
N GLY A 168 -17.30 3.94 -15.18
CA GLY A 168 -17.21 4.80 -16.36
C GLY A 168 -16.99 4.02 -17.66
N LEU A 169 -16.15 2.98 -17.63
CA LEU A 169 -15.92 2.10 -18.78
C LEU A 169 -17.17 1.28 -19.13
N ALA A 170 -17.91 0.80 -18.13
CA ALA A 170 -19.18 0.11 -18.33
C ALA A 170 -20.22 1.04 -19.00
N SER A 171 -20.33 2.29 -18.55
CA SER A 171 -21.20 3.28 -19.18
C SER A 171 -20.80 3.61 -20.63
N ILE A 172 -19.50 3.62 -20.94
CA ILE A 172 -19.02 3.78 -22.32
C ILE A 172 -19.49 2.62 -23.19
N GLN A 173 -19.37 1.37 -22.71
CA GLN A 173 -19.83 0.19 -23.47
C GLN A 173 -21.34 0.26 -23.76
N GLU A 174 -22.15 0.57 -22.75
CA GLU A 174 -23.60 0.73 -22.89
C GLU A 174 -23.97 1.79 -23.94
N ARG A 175 -23.33 2.96 -23.88
CA ARG A 175 -23.57 4.05 -24.85
C ARG A 175 -23.14 3.69 -26.27
N VAL A 176 -22.07 2.92 -26.41
CA VAL A 176 -21.61 2.46 -27.73
C VAL A 176 -22.57 1.44 -28.32
N ASP A 177 -23.09 0.53 -27.51
CA ASP A 177 -24.08 -0.46 -27.97
C ASP A 177 -25.40 0.21 -28.35
N ALA A 178 -25.87 1.19 -27.57
CA ALA A 178 -27.03 2.01 -27.94
C ALA A 178 -26.82 2.76 -29.27
N ASN A 179 -25.63 3.32 -29.50
CA ASN A 179 -25.30 3.97 -30.77
C ASN A 179 -25.29 2.99 -31.95
N ARG A 180 -24.78 1.78 -31.77
CA ARG A 180 -24.82 0.74 -32.81
C ARG A 180 -26.23 0.37 -33.20
N GLU A 181 -27.13 0.23 -32.22
CA GLU A 181 -28.55 -0.03 -32.48
C GLU A 181 -29.18 1.12 -33.29
N LEU A 182 -28.92 2.37 -32.89
CA LEU A 182 -29.39 3.55 -33.60
C LEU A 182 -28.89 3.60 -35.03
N PHE A 183 -27.60 3.36 -35.25
CA PHE A 183 -27.00 3.29 -36.59
C PHE A 183 -27.61 2.19 -37.45
N GLY A 184 -27.88 1.01 -36.87
CA GLY A 184 -28.58 -0.07 -37.55
C GLY A 184 -30.00 0.33 -37.99
N ARG A 185 -30.74 1.03 -37.13
CA ARG A 185 -32.08 1.57 -37.46
C ARG A 185 -32.03 2.61 -38.58
N ILE A 186 -31.07 3.55 -38.52
CA ILE A 186 -30.89 4.57 -39.57
C ILE A 186 -30.53 3.91 -40.90
N ALA A 187 -29.59 2.97 -40.92
CA ALA A 187 -29.21 2.25 -42.14
C ALA A 187 -30.36 1.42 -42.73
N GLY A 188 -31.25 0.89 -41.88
CA GLY A 188 -32.50 0.26 -42.31
C GLY A 188 -33.41 1.25 -43.03
N GLY A 189 -33.68 2.40 -42.40
CA GLY A 189 -34.55 3.44 -42.97
C GLY A 189 -34.00 4.05 -44.26
N VAL A 190 -32.69 4.28 -44.36
CA VAL A 190 -32.07 4.79 -45.61
C VAL A 190 -32.24 3.80 -46.75
N ARG A 191 -32.07 2.49 -46.50
CA ARG A 191 -32.27 1.45 -47.52
C ARG A 191 -33.73 1.34 -47.97
N GLU A 192 -34.68 1.52 -47.05
CA GLU A 192 -36.11 1.50 -47.36
C GLU A 192 -36.51 2.68 -48.27
N VAL A 193 -36.04 3.90 -47.96
CA VAL A 193 -36.29 5.09 -48.79
C VAL A 193 -35.58 5.02 -50.14
N ALA A 194 -34.38 4.42 -50.20
CA ALA A 194 -33.64 4.23 -51.45
C ALA A 194 -34.27 3.17 -52.37
N GLY A 195 -34.99 2.19 -51.82
CA GLY A 195 -35.68 1.13 -52.56
C GLY A 195 -37.16 1.42 -52.88
N ALA A 196 -37.69 2.56 -52.41
CA ALA A 196 -39.06 2.98 -52.71
C ALA A 196 -39.18 3.43 -54.19
N PRO A 197 -40.23 3.00 -54.92
CA PRO A 197 -40.40 3.22 -56.35
C PRO A 197 -40.63 4.68 -56.76
#